data_AF-A0A1E8Q626-F1
#
_entry.id   AF-A0A1E8Q626-F1
#
_cell.length_a   1.000
_cell.length_b   1.000
_cell.length_c   1.000
_cell.angle_alpha   90.00
_cell.angle_beta   90.00
_cell.angle_gamma   90.00
#
_symmetry.space_group_name_H-M   'P 1'
#
loop_
_entity.id
_entity.type
_entity.pdbx_description
1 polymer ?
#
loop_
_entity_poly.entity_id
_entity_poly.type
_entity_poly.pdbx_seq_one_letter_code
_entity_poly.pdbx_strand_id
1 'polypeptide(L)' 'MSKEIDPVRARSAVAVLKQHPGMVLFLATPALLVVGVVWLLAGPAWAALLFVAAVLGGGAALYAGLRRR' A
#
# COMPACT_ATOMS: atom_id res chain seq x y z
N MET A 1 -5.92 -19.26 19.34
CA MET A 1 -4.62 -18.64 19.05
C MET A 1 -4.87 -17.45 18.13
N SER A 2 -5.08 -16.26 18.69
CA SER A 2 -5.40 -15.07 17.92
C SER A 2 -4.23 -14.74 17.00
N LYS A 3 -4.45 -14.72 15.68
CA LYS A 3 -3.49 -14.26 14.67
C LYS A 3 -3.41 -12.73 14.72
N GLU A 4 -2.93 -12.22 15.83
CA GLU A 4 -2.68 -10.79 15.99
C GLU A 4 -1.40 -10.42 15.22
N ILE A 5 -1.45 -9.27 14.54
CA ILE A 5 -0.28 -8.73 13.87
C ILE A 5 0.75 -8.42 14.97
N ASP A 6 1.93 -9.03 14.87
CA ASP A 6 3.01 -8.79 15.83
C ASP A 6 3.30 -7.28 15.92
N PRO A 7 3.14 -6.66 17.10
CA PRO A 7 3.37 -5.24 17.29
C PRO A 7 4.81 -4.83 16.96
N VAL A 8 5.79 -5.73 17.13
CA VAL A 8 7.18 -5.50 16.74
C VAL A 8 7.26 -5.32 15.22
N ARG A 9 6.62 -6.21 14.45
CA ARG A 9 6.64 -6.18 12.99
C ARG A 9 5.97 -4.92 12.42
N ALA A 10 4.87 -4.49 13.04
CA ALA A 10 4.21 -3.24 12.68
C ALA A 10 5.13 -2.02 12.96
N ARG A 11 5.79 -1.99 14.12
CA ARG A 11 6.74 -0.91 14.47
C ARG A 11 7.96 -0.90 13.55
N SER A 12 8.50 -2.06 13.19
CA SER A 12 9.61 -2.19 12.25
C SER A 12 9.26 -1.67 10.86
N ALA A 13 8.06 -1.97 10.35
CA ALA A 13 7.61 -1.44 9.05
C ALA A 13 7.55 0.10 9.05
N VAL A 14 7.05 0.70 10.13
CA VAL A 14 7.02 2.16 10.31
C VAL A 14 8.44 2.73 10.44
N ALA A 15 9.34 2.03 11.12
CA ALA A 15 10.74 2.44 11.24
C ALA A 15 11.45 2.47 9.88
N VAL A 16 11.24 1.46 9.03
CA VAL A 16 11.80 1.41 7.66
C VAL A 16 11.27 2.57 6.82
N LEU A 17 9.97 2.87 6.90
CA LEU A 17 9.38 4.01 6.19
C LEU A 17 10.04 5.34 6.60
N LYS A 18 10.29 5.52 7.91
CA LYS A 18 10.94 6.72 8.44
C LYS A 18 12.41 6.81 8.05
N GLN A 19 13.13 5.69 8.03
CA GLN A 19 14.56 5.65 7.70
C GLN A 19 14.83 5.81 6.20
N HIS A 20 13.95 5.29 5.35
CA HIS A 20 14.16 5.24 3.91
C HIS A 20 12.93 5.72 3.11
N PRO A 21 12.49 6.97 3.29
CA PRO A 21 11.27 7.47 2.66
C PRO A 21 11.36 7.44 1.12
N GLY A 22 12.53 7.76 0.54
CA GLY A 22 12.75 7.72 -0.90
C GLY A 22 12.62 6.30 -1.49
N MET A 23 13.11 5.28 -0.78
CA MET A 23 12.99 3.89 -1.22
C MET A 23 11.53 3.43 -1.22
N VAL A 24 10.74 3.81 -0.21
CA VAL A 24 9.32 3.44 -0.16
C VAL A 24 8.52 4.16 -1.24
N LEU A 25 8.82 5.43 -1.50
CA LEU A 25 8.20 6.16 -2.62
C LEU A 25 8.59 5.55 -3.97
N PHE A 26 9.86 5.17 -4.14
CA PHE A 26 10.31 4.45 -5.33
C PHE A 26 9.54 3.14 -5.52
N LEU A 27 9.38 2.35 -4.45
CA LEU A 27 8.58 1.13 -4.48
C LEU A 27 7.11 1.39 -4.82
N ALA A 28 6.52 2.48 -4.34
CA ALA A 28 5.15 2.87 -4.62
C ALA A 28 4.96 3.44 -6.04
N THR A 29 6.03 3.75 -6.75
CA THR A 29 6.01 4.46 -8.04
C THR A 29 5.13 3.79 -9.09
N PRO A 30 5.19 2.46 -9.32
CA PRO A 30 4.32 1.82 -10.31
C PRO A 30 2.83 2.07 -10.05
N ALA A 31 2.39 2.01 -8.79
CA ALA A 31 1.00 2.28 -8.43
C ALA A 31 0.64 3.76 -8.61
N LEU A 32 1.53 4.67 -8.20
CA LEU A 32 1.32 6.11 -8.38
C LEU A 32 1.24 6.52 -9.86
N LEU A 33 2.02 5.89 -10.73
CA LEU A 33 1.96 6.12 -12.17
C LEU A 33 0.61 5.68 -12.75
N VAL A 34 0.11 4.50 -12.37
CA VAL A 34 -1.22 4.05 -12.82
C VAL A 34 -2.30 5.01 -12.37
N VAL A 35 -2.26 5.46 -11.11
CA VAL A 35 -3.22 6.46 -10.58
C VAL A 35 -3.10 7.79 -11.34
N GLY A 36 -1.90 8.27 -11.62
CA GLY A 36 -1.66 9.49 -12.40
C GLY A 36 -2.18 9.38 -13.83
N VAL A 37 -1.98 8.24 -14.49
CA VAL A 37 -2.53 7.98 -15.84
C VAL A 37 -4.05 8.02 -15.81
N VAL A 38 -4.68 7.35 -14.85
CA VAL A 38 -6.15 7.35 -14.71
C VAL A 38 -6.68 8.75 -14.39
N TRP A 39 -5.95 9.52 -13.58
CA TRP A 39 -6.29 10.92 -13.31
C TRP A 39 -6.35 11.74 -14.61
N LEU A 40 -5.35 11.60 -15.47
CA LEU A 40 -5.28 12.36 -16.72
C LEU A 40 -6.35 11.92 -17.74
N LEU A 41 -6.68 10.62 -17.80
CA LEU A 41 -7.57 10.07 -18.83
C LEU A 41 -9.04 10.00 -18.43
N ALA A 42 -9.34 9.70 -17.16
CA ALA A 42 -10.69 9.50 -16.64
C ALA A 42 -11.11 10.57 -15.62
N GLY A 43 -10.17 11.39 -15.15
CA GLY A 43 -10.42 12.46 -14.19
C GLY A 43 -10.21 12.07 -12.73
N PRO A 44 -10.28 13.06 -11.82
CA PRO A 44 -9.87 12.91 -10.43
C PRO A 44 -10.75 11.94 -9.61
N ALA A 45 -12.06 11.88 -9.90
CA ALA A 45 -12.98 11.00 -9.19
C ALA A 45 -12.61 9.51 -9.36
N TRP A 46 -12.31 9.10 -10.60
CA TRP A 46 -11.91 7.73 -10.91
C TRP A 46 -10.53 7.39 -10.34
N ALA A 47 -9.57 8.33 -10.42
CA ALA A 47 -8.26 8.15 -9.81
C ALA A 47 -8.34 7.98 -8.29
N ALA A 48 -9.20 8.75 -7.61
CA ALA A 48 -9.42 8.63 -6.17
C ALA A 48 -10.02 7.27 -5.80
N LEU A 49 -11.05 6.81 -6.53
CA LEU A 49 -11.64 5.48 -6.33
C LEU A 49 -10.61 4.37 -6.53
N LEU A 50 -9.80 4.45 -7.59
CA LEU A 50 -8.74 3.49 -7.86
C LEU A 50 -7.69 3.48 -6.74
N PHE A 51 -7.28 4.66 -6.27
CA PHE A 51 -6.31 4.77 -5.18
C PHE A 51 -6.81 4.11 -3.89
N VAL A 52 -8.08 4.37 -3.52
CA VAL A 52 -8.72 3.72 -2.36
C VAL A 52 -8.77 2.20 -2.56
N ALA A 53 -9.19 1.73 -3.73
CA ALA A 53 -9.22 0.30 -4.05
C ALA A 53 -7.83 -0.34 -3.98
N ALA A 54 -6.79 0.36 -4.45
CA ALA A 54 -5.41 -0.13 -4.40
C ALA A 54 -4.88 -0.24 -2.97
N VAL A 55 -5.17 0.73 -2.10
CA VAL A 55 -4.76 0.70 -0.68
C VAL A 55 -5.48 -0.44 0.06
N LEU A 56 -6.80 -0.53 -0.09
CA LEU A 56 -7.59 -1.57 0.58
C LEU A 56 -7.26 -2.96 0.04
N GLY A 57 -7.18 -3.10 -1.28
CA GLY A 57 -6.84 -4.35 -1.95
C GLY A 57 -5.41 -4.81 -1.63
N GLY A 58 -4.44 -3.91 -1.63
CA GLY A 58 -3.06 -4.19 -1.24
C GLY A 58 -2.96 -4.62 0.23
N GLY A 59 -3.63 -3.91 1.13
CA GLY A 59 -3.70 -4.27 2.55
C GLY A 59 -4.35 -5.65 2.76
N ALA A 60 -5.46 -5.93 2.08
CA ALA A 60 -6.14 -7.22 2.15
C ALA A 60 -5.28 -8.36 1.58
N ALA A 61 -4.57 -8.13 0.47
CA ALA A 61 -3.68 -9.11 -0.14
C ALA A 61 -2.49 -9.44 0.79
N LEU A 62 -1.90 -8.43 1.43
CA LEU A 62 -0.86 -8.61 2.45
C LEU A 62 -1.39 -9.42 3.63
N TYR A 63 -2.55 -9.05 4.18
CA TYR A 63 -3.17 -9.76 5.29
C TYR A 63 -3.48 -11.22 4.94
N ALA A 64 -4.05 -11.47 3.75
CA ALA A 64 -4.32 -12.81 3.25
C ALA A 64 -3.02 -13.62 3.06
N GLY A 65 -1.95 -12.99 2.56
CA GLY A 65 -0.64 -13.60 2.42
C GLY A 65 -0.01 -13.99 3.75
N LEU A 66 -0.18 -13.16 4.79
CA LEU A 66 0.28 -13.47 6.15
C LEU A 66 -0.52 -14.60 6.80
N ARG A 67 -1.80 -14.74 6.47
CA ARG A 67 -2.64 -15.84 6.98
C ARG A 67 -2.21 -17.20 6.44
N ARG A 68 -1.65 -17.25 5.22
CA ARG A 68 -1.27 -18.49 4.51
C ARG A 68 0.13 -19.01 4.88
N ARG A 69 0.94 -18.21 5.58
CA ARG A 69 2.19 -18.66 6.19
C ARG A 69 1.95 -19.08 7.64
#